data_AF-A0A397C5S1-F1
#
_entry.id   AF-A0A397C5S1-F1
#
_cell.length_a   1.000
_cell.length_b   1.000
_cell.length_c   1.000
_cell.angle_alpha   90.00
_cell.angle_beta   90.00
_cell.angle_gamma   90.00
#
_symmetry.space_group_name_H-M   'P 1'
#
loop_
_entity.id
_entity.type
_entity.pdbx_description
1 polymer ?
#
loop_
_entity_poly.entity_id
_entity_poly.type
_entity_poly.pdbx_seq_one_letter_code
_entity_poly.pdbx_strand_id
1 'polypeptide(L)'
;NLSCARGVMVTLIQIALDQNLVPSVEFISTMTPADRANLFDQVFPRLIQNEPADVVEKAPSYTYTNAYKRLIKGKRKAQRSVGFDASGHKLPNLPVVHHNAMHGPDWEFPATNCKTMWFFWFKGDDSNGIGPFRHFRPRDIDKEVTDGPARRQFSRARGVMEKLVDIAISHGFAVSVDELDHMSPVELETVFDQAFDVLMHDSPDGSLVGDAPGQLRPEKMAGYSYGTVYSAMSQRKRKRADDETGGQYEL
;
A
#
# COMPACT_ATOMS: atom_id res chain seq x y z
N ASN A 1 9.49 13.22 4.15
CA ASN A 1 8.57 12.73 3.10
C ASN A 1 8.18 13.89 2.18
N LEU A 2 9.09 14.28 1.28
CA LEU A 2 9.06 15.54 0.53
C LEU A 2 7.88 15.64 -0.46
N SER A 3 7.37 14.50 -0.95
CA SER A 3 6.28 14.45 -1.93
C SER A 3 4.94 14.92 -1.37
N CYS A 4 4.64 14.61 -0.11
CA CYS A 4 3.40 15.02 0.55
C CYS A 4 3.39 16.53 0.79
N ALA A 5 4.49 17.09 1.30
CA ALA A 5 4.65 18.53 1.49
C ALA A 5 4.52 19.28 0.16
N ARG A 6 5.20 18.82 -0.90
CA ARG A 6 5.07 19.40 -2.24
C ARG A 6 3.63 19.35 -2.75
N GLY A 7 2.92 18.25 -2.54
CA GLY A 7 1.53 18.11 -2.97
C GLY A 7 0.57 19.08 -2.29
N VAL A 8 0.75 19.35 -0.99
CA VAL A 8 -0.02 20.37 -0.26
C VAL A 8 0.30 21.76 -0.81
N MET A 9 1.58 22.11 -0.92
CA MET A 9 1.99 23.43 -1.38
C MET A 9 1.52 23.74 -2.80
N VAL A 10 1.63 22.80 -3.73
CA VAL A 10 1.12 22.97 -5.11
C VAL A 10 -0.38 23.23 -5.13
N THR A 11 -1.15 22.54 -4.26
CA THR A 11 -2.60 22.72 -4.22
C THR A 11 -2.98 24.08 -3.64
N LEU A 12 -2.31 24.53 -2.58
CA LEU A 12 -2.52 25.86 -2.02
C LEU A 12 -2.15 26.96 -3.03
N ILE A 13 -1.02 26.82 -3.72
CA ILE A 13 -0.60 27.75 -4.77
C ILE A 13 -1.64 27.80 -5.90
N GLN A 14 -2.17 26.65 -6.33
CA GLN A 14 -3.21 26.62 -7.35
C GLN A 14 -4.48 27.35 -6.89
N ILE A 15 -4.93 27.15 -5.65
CA ILE A 15 -6.08 27.88 -5.08
C ILE A 15 -5.79 29.39 -5.05
N ALA A 16 -4.58 29.81 -4.70
CA ALA A 16 -4.19 31.22 -4.69
C ALA A 16 -4.29 31.87 -6.08
N LEU A 17 -3.85 31.15 -7.13
CA LEU A 17 -3.95 31.58 -8.52
C LEU A 17 -5.40 31.61 -9.01
N ASP A 18 -6.16 30.53 -8.78
CA ASP A 18 -7.56 30.42 -9.22
C ASP A 18 -8.45 31.50 -8.60
N GLN A 19 -8.09 31.99 -7.41
CA GLN A 19 -8.78 33.05 -6.69
C GLN A 19 -8.20 34.45 -6.99
N ASN A 20 -7.23 34.57 -7.90
CA ASN A 20 -6.51 35.80 -8.23
C ASN A 20 -5.92 36.53 -7.01
N LEU A 21 -5.54 35.80 -5.95
CA LEU A 21 -4.89 36.37 -4.77
C LEU A 21 -3.43 36.74 -5.05
N VAL A 22 -2.82 36.09 -6.03
CA VAL A 22 -1.49 36.38 -6.55
C VAL A 22 -1.49 36.29 -8.08
N PRO A 23 -0.70 37.12 -8.77
CA PRO A 23 -0.68 37.14 -10.23
C PRO A 23 0.09 35.98 -10.85
N SER A 24 1.08 35.41 -10.14
CA SER A 24 1.85 34.25 -10.61
C SER A 24 2.54 33.51 -9.46
N VAL A 25 3.09 32.33 -9.76
CA VAL A 25 3.88 31.55 -8.78
C VAL A 25 5.18 32.27 -8.41
N GLU A 26 5.81 32.93 -9.38
CA GLU A 26 7.05 33.69 -9.20
C GLU A 26 6.87 34.85 -8.24
N PHE A 27 5.68 35.48 -8.24
CA PHE A 27 5.33 36.53 -7.29
C PHE A 27 5.34 36.03 -5.84
N ILE A 28 4.96 34.77 -5.58
CA ILE A 28 4.99 34.19 -4.22
C ILE A 28 6.42 34.12 -3.68
N SER A 29 7.40 33.92 -4.57
CA SER A 29 8.82 33.88 -4.20
C SER A 29 9.37 35.26 -3.82
N THR A 30 8.75 36.36 -4.28
CA THR A 30 9.17 37.73 -3.94
C THR A 30 8.48 38.29 -2.70
N MET A 31 7.43 37.62 -2.21
CA MET A 31 6.69 38.02 -1.01
C MET A 31 7.53 37.92 0.28
N THR A 32 7.21 38.74 1.28
CA THR A 32 7.82 38.61 2.61
C THR A 32 7.25 37.37 3.33
N PRO A 33 7.93 36.87 4.39
CA PRO A 33 7.37 35.81 5.22
C PRO A 33 5.99 36.14 5.82
N ALA A 34 5.76 37.41 6.19
CA ALA A 34 4.50 37.87 6.74
C ALA A 34 3.38 37.83 5.67
N ASP A 35 3.68 38.29 4.45
CA ASP A 35 2.72 38.25 3.36
C ASP A 35 2.38 36.82 2.94
N ARG A 36 3.37 35.91 2.97
CA ARG A 36 3.12 34.47 2.72
C ARG A 36 2.25 33.82 3.80
N ALA A 37 2.41 34.21 5.06
CA ALA A 37 1.56 33.74 6.14
C ALA A 37 0.11 34.23 5.96
N ASN A 38 -0.08 35.51 5.64
CA ASN A 38 -1.40 36.07 5.35
C ASN A 38 -2.05 35.40 4.12
N LEU A 39 -1.27 35.14 3.06
CA LEU A 39 -1.74 34.38 1.90
C LEU A 39 -2.19 32.97 2.30
N PHE A 40 -1.45 32.29 3.17
CA PHE A 40 -1.84 30.99 3.69
C PHE A 40 -3.17 31.05 4.46
N ASP A 41 -3.35 32.03 5.34
CA ASP A 41 -4.58 32.21 6.11
C ASP A 41 -5.81 32.47 5.23
N GLN A 42 -5.61 33.06 4.05
CA GLN A 42 -6.66 33.23 3.06
C GLN A 42 -6.94 31.94 2.27
N VAL A 43 -5.89 31.20 1.90
CA VAL A 43 -6.01 30.03 1.00
C VAL A 43 -6.44 28.77 1.76
N PHE A 44 -5.96 28.57 2.98
CA PHE A 44 -6.19 27.34 3.74
C PHE A 44 -7.66 27.06 4.07
N PRO A 45 -8.48 28.05 4.51
CA PRO A 45 -9.92 27.85 4.72
C PRO A 45 -10.64 27.37 3.45
N ARG A 46 -10.20 27.81 2.26
CA ARG A 46 -10.77 27.41 0.97
C ARG A 46 -10.43 25.96 0.62
N LEU A 47 -9.28 25.46 1.05
CA LEU A 47 -8.91 24.05 0.90
C LEU A 47 -9.89 23.11 1.64
N ILE A 48 -10.44 23.58 2.77
CA ILE A 48 -11.32 22.80 3.67
C ILE A 48 -12.80 23.21 3.61
N GLN A 49 -13.17 24.19 2.78
CA GLN A 49 -14.52 24.77 2.74
C GLN A 49 -15.65 23.74 2.49
N ASN A 50 -15.34 22.65 1.77
CA ASN A 50 -16.29 21.59 1.43
C ASN A 50 -16.08 20.31 2.25
N GLU A 51 -15.37 20.38 3.37
CA GLU A 51 -15.14 19.25 4.26
C GLU A 51 -16.21 19.19 5.38
N PRO A 52 -16.44 18.00 5.97
CA PRO A 52 -17.26 17.84 7.16
C PRO A 52 -16.80 18.71 8.35
N ALA A 53 -17.72 19.11 9.22
CA ALA A 53 -17.44 20.04 10.33
C ALA A 53 -16.32 19.54 11.29
N ASP A 54 -16.28 18.24 11.57
CA ASP A 54 -15.24 17.61 12.39
C ASP A 54 -13.85 17.65 11.74
N VAL A 55 -13.82 17.67 10.40
CA VAL A 55 -12.58 17.81 9.61
C VAL A 55 -12.14 19.27 9.58
N VAL A 56 -13.07 20.22 9.40
CA VAL A 56 -12.78 21.66 9.41
C VAL A 56 -12.18 22.09 10.75
N GLU A 57 -12.74 21.59 11.87
CA GLU A 57 -12.26 21.88 13.23
C GLU A 57 -10.82 21.38 13.46
N LYS A 58 -10.49 20.18 12.96
CA LYS A 58 -9.17 19.55 13.17
C LYS A 58 -8.13 19.94 12.12
N ALA A 59 -8.54 20.48 10.97
CA ALA A 59 -7.64 20.76 9.86
C ALA A 59 -6.44 21.67 10.21
N PRO A 60 -6.59 22.74 11.04
CA PRO A 60 -5.46 23.60 11.41
C PRO A 60 -4.34 22.86 12.18
N SER A 61 -4.65 21.76 12.86
CA SER A 61 -3.67 20.96 13.61
C SER A 61 -3.06 19.83 12.78
N TYR A 62 -3.39 19.71 11.50
CA TYR A 62 -2.87 18.64 10.65
C TYR A 62 -1.41 18.87 10.30
N THR A 63 -0.62 17.80 10.42
CA THR A 63 0.67 17.74 9.74
C THR A 63 0.47 17.76 8.22
N TYR A 64 1.46 18.23 7.46
CA TYR A 64 1.41 18.26 6.00
C TYR A 64 1.11 16.88 5.37
N THR A 65 1.48 15.79 6.03
CA THR A 65 1.20 14.42 5.56
C THR A 65 -0.30 14.08 5.70
N ASN A 66 -0.92 14.49 6.81
CA ASN A 66 -2.35 14.25 7.05
C ASN A 66 -3.22 15.15 6.17
N ALA A 67 -2.83 16.42 6.01
CA ALA A 67 -3.47 17.35 5.08
C ALA A 67 -3.45 16.79 3.64
N TYR A 68 -2.29 16.31 3.16
CA TYR A 68 -2.18 15.72 1.82
C TYR A 68 -3.08 14.49 1.63
N LYS A 69 -3.03 13.53 2.57
CA LYS A 69 -3.77 12.28 2.46
C LYS A 69 -5.29 12.50 2.50
N ARG A 70 -5.75 13.36 3.42
CA ARG A 70 -7.18 13.53 3.70
C ARG A 70 -7.85 14.54 2.78
N LEU A 71 -7.24 15.71 2.60
CA LEU A 71 -7.86 16.84 1.90
C LEU A 71 -7.59 16.84 0.40
N ILE A 72 -6.48 16.24 -0.06
CA ILE A 72 -6.04 16.33 -1.47
C ILE A 72 -6.18 14.99 -2.18
N LYS A 73 -5.57 13.92 -1.64
CA LYS A 73 -5.63 12.59 -2.24
C LYS A 73 -7.04 12.00 -2.21
N GLY A 74 -7.81 12.27 -1.15
CA GLY A 74 -9.22 11.88 -1.01
C GLY A 74 -10.10 12.46 -2.12
N LYS A 75 -9.98 13.78 -2.38
CA LYS A 75 -10.76 14.49 -3.42
C LYS A 75 -10.47 13.99 -4.84
N ARG A 76 -9.19 13.79 -5.18
CA ARG A 76 -8.79 13.26 -6.51
C ARG A 76 -9.34 11.86 -6.76
N LYS A 77 -9.51 11.05 -5.70
CA LYS A 77 -10.12 9.72 -5.79
C LYS A 77 -11.64 9.80 -6.01
N ALA A 78 -12.32 10.73 -5.33
CA ALA A 78 -13.76 10.97 -5.49
C ALA A 78 -14.12 11.56 -6.86
N GLN A 79 -13.30 12.46 -7.42
CA GLN A 79 -13.50 12.97 -8.78
C GLN A 79 -13.26 11.91 -9.85
N ARG A 80 -12.26 11.03 -9.69
CA ARG A 80 -11.99 9.93 -10.64
C ARG A 80 -13.01 8.80 -10.60
N SER A 81 -13.80 8.69 -9.52
CA SER A 81 -14.88 7.69 -9.42
C SER A 81 -16.18 8.12 -10.10
N VAL A 82 -16.29 9.34 -10.62
CA VAL A 82 -17.45 9.77 -11.41
C VAL A 82 -17.17 9.47 -12.88
N GLY A 83 -17.62 8.31 -13.35
CA GLY A 83 -17.51 7.92 -14.76
C GLY A 83 -18.43 8.76 -15.63
N PHE A 84 -17.88 9.27 -16.73
CA PHE A 84 -18.62 9.91 -17.83
C PHE A 84 -18.36 9.10 -19.10
N ASP A 85 -19.37 8.97 -19.96
CA ASP A 85 -19.19 8.37 -21.27
C ASP A 85 -18.49 9.34 -22.26
N ALA A 86 -18.16 8.84 -23.45
CA ALA A 86 -17.50 9.61 -24.51
C ALA A 86 -18.32 10.80 -25.04
N SER A 87 -19.57 10.94 -24.59
CA SER A 87 -20.50 12.01 -24.98
C SER A 87 -20.77 13.01 -23.85
N GLY A 88 -20.14 12.84 -22.68
CA GLY A 88 -20.29 13.80 -21.60
C GLY A 88 -21.61 13.66 -20.84
N HIS A 89 -22.19 12.45 -20.75
CA HIS A 89 -23.34 12.18 -19.88
C HIS A 89 -22.95 11.37 -18.63
N LYS A 90 -23.53 11.78 -17.49
CA LYS A 90 -23.39 11.11 -16.18
C LYS A 90 -24.19 9.81 -16.22
N LEU A 91 -23.50 8.67 -16.29
CA LEU A 91 -24.17 7.37 -16.23
C LEU A 91 -24.79 7.19 -14.84
N PRO A 92 -26.06 6.74 -14.73
CA PRO A 92 -26.59 6.28 -13.45
C PRO A 92 -25.73 5.11 -12.96
N ASN A 93 -25.47 5.06 -11.66
CA ASN A 93 -24.68 4.03 -10.97
C ASN A 93 -25.21 2.62 -11.32
N LEU A 94 -24.75 2.05 -12.43
CA LEU A 94 -24.82 0.61 -12.64
C LEU A 94 -23.79 0.01 -11.69
N PRO A 95 -24.18 -0.97 -10.86
CA PRO A 95 -23.20 -1.69 -10.07
C PRO A 95 -22.26 -2.35 -11.06
N VAL A 96 -21.00 -1.88 -11.11
CA VAL A 96 -19.93 -2.66 -11.70
C VAL A 96 -19.98 -3.98 -10.95
N VAL A 97 -20.40 -5.04 -11.63
CA VAL A 97 -20.47 -6.38 -11.07
C VAL A 97 -19.03 -6.82 -10.83
N HIS A 98 -18.49 -6.40 -9.69
CA HIS A 98 -17.27 -6.93 -9.14
C HIS A 98 -17.65 -8.26 -8.48
N HIS A 99 -17.47 -9.36 -9.22
CA HIS A 99 -17.76 -10.72 -8.74
C HIS A 99 -16.94 -11.18 -7.51
N ASN A 100 -16.16 -10.31 -6.85
CA ASN A 100 -15.12 -10.75 -5.92
C ASN A 100 -15.24 -10.25 -4.47
N ALA A 101 -16.39 -9.71 -4.02
CA ALA A 101 -16.51 -9.32 -2.60
C ALA A 101 -17.96 -9.34 -2.09
N MET A 102 -18.50 -10.54 -1.88
CA MET A 102 -19.56 -10.75 -0.87
C MET A 102 -18.98 -11.56 0.29
N HIS A 103 -18.00 -11.01 0.99
CA HIS A 103 -17.69 -11.53 2.33
C HIS A 103 -18.75 -11.01 3.30
N GLY A 104 -19.23 -11.89 4.18
CA GLY A 104 -20.17 -11.50 5.23
C GLY A 104 -19.60 -10.41 6.13
N PRO A 105 -20.46 -9.73 6.92
CA PRO A 105 -20.03 -8.62 7.79
C PRO A 105 -18.96 -9.01 8.82
N ASP A 106 -18.79 -10.30 9.09
CA ASP A 106 -17.88 -10.83 10.13
C ASP A 106 -16.59 -11.45 9.57
N TRP A 107 -16.35 -11.35 8.26
CA TRP A 107 -15.13 -11.91 7.68
C TRP A 107 -13.92 -11.01 7.93
N GLU A 108 -12.87 -11.58 8.53
CA GLU A 108 -11.60 -10.92 8.77
C GLU A 108 -10.50 -11.49 7.88
N PHE A 109 -9.55 -10.63 7.46
CA PHE A 109 -8.39 -11.10 6.71
C PHE A 109 -7.56 -12.06 7.57
N PRO A 110 -7.23 -13.27 7.09
CA PRO A 110 -6.81 -14.34 7.98
C PRO A 110 -5.34 -14.20 8.41
N ALA A 111 -5.11 -14.31 9.73
CA ALA A 111 -3.77 -14.28 10.35
C ALA A 111 -3.14 -15.68 10.37
N THR A 112 -2.63 -16.15 9.23
CA THR A 112 -2.11 -17.53 9.07
C THR A 112 -0.58 -17.59 8.92
N ASN A 113 -0.04 -18.82 8.83
CA ASN A 113 1.32 -19.06 8.35
C ASN A 113 1.46 -18.77 6.84
N CYS A 114 2.70 -18.75 6.34
CA CYS A 114 3.01 -18.49 4.93
C CYS A 114 2.42 -19.55 3.98
N LYS A 115 2.48 -20.84 4.36
CA LYS A 115 2.01 -21.95 3.53
C LYS A 115 0.50 -21.84 3.28
N THR A 116 -0.29 -21.67 4.34
CA THR A 116 -1.74 -21.48 4.22
C THR A 116 -2.08 -20.21 3.41
N MET A 117 -1.35 -19.11 3.62
CA MET A 117 -1.58 -17.88 2.86
C MET A 117 -1.24 -18.05 1.38
N TRP A 118 -0.23 -18.86 1.03
CA TRP A 118 0.11 -19.20 -0.36
C TRP A 118 -1.05 -19.92 -1.06
N PHE A 119 -1.69 -20.89 -0.39
CA PHE A 119 -2.89 -21.52 -0.92
C PHE A 119 -4.04 -20.53 -1.11
N PHE A 120 -4.33 -19.69 -0.11
CA PHE A 120 -5.36 -18.65 -0.24
C PHE A 120 -5.05 -17.63 -1.34
N TRP A 121 -3.76 -17.39 -1.62
CA TRP A 121 -3.32 -16.47 -2.66
C TRP A 121 -3.77 -16.91 -4.06
N PHE A 122 -3.69 -18.20 -4.36
CA PHE A 122 -3.96 -18.79 -5.67
C PHE A 122 -5.33 -19.47 -5.78
N LYS A 123 -5.80 -20.11 -4.72
CA LYS A 123 -7.05 -20.88 -4.71
C LYS A 123 -8.19 -20.17 -3.98
N GLY A 124 -7.87 -19.16 -3.16
CA GLY A 124 -8.86 -18.48 -2.34
C GLY A 124 -9.22 -19.28 -1.09
N ASP A 125 -10.30 -18.86 -0.44
CA ASP A 125 -10.85 -19.50 0.74
C ASP A 125 -12.28 -19.92 0.46
N ASP A 126 -12.43 -21.13 -0.09
CA ASP A 126 -13.71 -21.73 -0.46
C ASP A 126 -14.67 -21.81 0.74
N SER A 127 -14.15 -21.98 1.95
CA SER A 127 -14.98 -22.09 3.16
C SER A 127 -15.77 -20.82 3.46
N ASN A 128 -15.25 -19.68 3.03
CA ASN A 128 -15.88 -18.36 3.15
C ASN A 128 -16.37 -17.82 1.79
N GLY A 129 -16.36 -18.64 0.73
CA GLY A 129 -16.78 -18.26 -0.62
C GLY A 129 -15.89 -17.21 -1.26
N ILE A 130 -14.58 -17.26 -0.98
CA ILE A 130 -13.63 -16.22 -1.32
C ILE A 130 -12.73 -16.66 -2.45
N GLY A 131 -12.72 -15.88 -3.54
CA GLY A 131 -11.79 -16.12 -4.63
C GLY A 131 -10.32 -15.86 -4.27
N PRO A 132 -9.38 -16.14 -5.19
CA PRO A 132 -7.95 -16.00 -4.94
C PRO A 132 -7.55 -14.60 -4.42
N PHE A 133 -6.82 -14.54 -3.30
CA PHE A 133 -6.50 -13.29 -2.63
C PHE A 133 -5.59 -12.37 -3.48
N ARG A 134 -4.87 -12.93 -4.46
CA ARG A 134 -4.02 -12.14 -5.38
C ARG A 134 -4.81 -11.08 -6.17
N HIS A 135 -6.10 -11.32 -6.35
CA HIS A 135 -7.01 -10.41 -7.05
C HIS A 135 -7.59 -9.30 -6.16
N PHE A 136 -7.37 -9.38 -4.85
CA PHE A 136 -7.86 -8.35 -3.93
C PHE A 136 -7.18 -7.02 -4.21
N ARG A 137 -8.01 -5.99 -4.26
CA ARG A 137 -7.58 -4.60 -4.21
C ARG A 137 -7.65 -4.15 -2.76
N PRO A 138 -6.83 -3.18 -2.34
CA PRO A 138 -6.89 -2.65 -0.98
C PRO A 138 -8.28 -2.16 -0.52
N ARG A 139 -9.19 -1.85 -1.44
CA ARG A 139 -10.57 -1.43 -1.16
C ARG A 139 -11.53 -2.60 -0.87
N ASP A 140 -11.14 -3.82 -1.21
CA ASP A 140 -11.99 -5.00 -1.08
C ASP A 140 -11.90 -5.60 0.34
N ILE A 141 -10.88 -5.20 1.13
CA ILE A 141 -10.57 -5.77 2.45
C ILE A 141 -11.09 -4.94 3.62
N ASP A 142 -11.03 -3.62 3.51
CA ASP A 142 -11.59 -2.72 4.53
C ASP A 142 -12.09 -1.46 3.83
N LYS A 143 -13.41 -1.42 3.66
CA LYS A 143 -14.14 -0.37 2.93
C LYS A 143 -14.20 0.93 3.74
N GLU A 144 -14.23 0.81 5.07
CA GLU A 144 -14.46 1.91 5.99
C GLU A 144 -13.15 2.60 6.40
N VAL A 145 -12.09 1.84 6.66
CA VAL A 145 -10.83 2.39 7.19
C VAL A 145 -9.71 2.29 6.15
N THR A 146 -9.18 3.45 5.74
CA THR A 146 -8.10 3.51 4.72
C THR A 146 -6.76 2.94 5.20
N ASP A 147 -6.56 2.82 6.52
CA ASP A 147 -5.36 2.26 7.18
C ASP A 147 -5.76 1.33 8.35
N GLY A 148 -6.74 0.47 8.11
CA GLY A 148 -7.19 -0.52 9.09
C GLY A 148 -6.18 -1.66 9.29
N PRO A 149 -6.24 -2.39 10.43
CA PRO A 149 -5.41 -3.57 10.68
C PRO A 149 -5.42 -4.59 9.53
N ALA A 150 -6.59 -4.89 8.96
CA ALA A 150 -6.74 -5.84 7.86
C ALA A 150 -6.01 -5.41 6.57
N ARG A 151 -6.00 -4.10 6.25
CA ARG A 151 -5.26 -3.57 5.07
C ARG A 151 -3.75 -3.64 5.26
N ARG A 152 -3.27 -3.36 6.47
CA ARG A 152 -1.85 -3.53 6.80
C ARG A 152 -1.46 -5.00 6.68
N GLN A 153 -2.31 -5.89 7.19
CA GLN A 153 -2.08 -7.32 7.15
C GLN A 153 -2.06 -7.86 5.71
N PHE A 154 -3.01 -7.45 4.87
CA PHE A 154 -2.97 -7.76 3.44
C PHE A 154 -1.73 -7.21 2.75
N SER A 155 -1.31 -5.99 3.09
CA SER A 155 -0.10 -5.40 2.50
C SER A 155 1.15 -6.20 2.86
N ARG A 156 1.21 -6.76 4.07
CA ARG A 156 2.27 -7.68 4.50
C ARG A 156 2.20 -9.01 3.78
N ALA A 157 1.02 -9.63 3.73
CA ALA A 157 0.78 -10.88 3.01
C ALA A 157 1.20 -10.73 1.54
N ARG A 158 0.73 -9.68 0.87
CA ARG A 158 1.09 -9.36 -0.51
C ARG A 158 2.59 -9.24 -0.72
N GLY A 159 3.30 -8.53 0.16
CA GLY A 159 4.75 -8.39 0.06
C GLY A 159 5.51 -9.73 0.18
N VAL A 160 5.02 -10.66 1.01
CA VAL A 160 5.62 -12.00 1.11
C VAL A 160 5.26 -12.87 -0.10
N MET A 161 3.97 -12.90 -0.47
CA MET A 161 3.49 -13.75 -1.56
C MET A 161 4.06 -13.32 -2.91
N GLU A 162 4.13 -12.02 -3.21
CA GLU A 162 4.78 -11.50 -4.43
C GLU A 162 6.27 -11.90 -4.46
N LYS A 163 6.97 -11.82 -3.33
CA LYS A 163 8.38 -12.24 -3.26
C LYS A 163 8.56 -13.74 -3.51
N LEU A 164 7.67 -14.58 -2.97
CA LEU A 164 7.70 -16.03 -3.21
C LEU A 164 7.41 -16.36 -4.67
N VAL A 165 6.48 -15.65 -5.31
CA VAL A 165 6.21 -15.77 -6.75
C VAL A 165 7.43 -15.38 -7.57
N ASP A 166 8.07 -14.26 -7.25
CA ASP A 166 9.28 -13.81 -7.94
C ASP A 166 10.40 -14.86 -7.83
N ILE A 167 10.59 -15.45 -6.65
CA ILE A 167 11.56 -16.54 -6.42
C ILE A 167 11.19 -17.78 -7.24
N ALA A 168 9.93 -18.21 -7.19
CA ALA A 168 9.46 -19.40 -7.91
C ALA A 168 9.71 -19.29 -9.42
N ILE A 169 9.47 -18.11 -10.01
CA ILE A 169 9.72 -17.87 -11.43
C ILE A 169 11.22 -17.73 -11.71
N SER A 170 11.96 -16.97 -10.90
CA SER A 170 13.39 -16.71 -11.12
C SER A 170 14.24 -17.97 -11.01
N HIS A 171 13.84 -18.91 -10.14
CA HIS A 171 14.50 -20.21 -9.97
C HIS A 171 13.93 -21.32 -10.86
N GLY A 172 12.91 -21.02 -11.67
CA GLY A 172 12.31 -21.98 -12.61
C GLY A 172 11.43 -23.06 -11.97
N PHE A 173 10.95 -22.85 -10.75
CA PHE A 173 9.95 -23.72 -10.10
C PHE A 173 8.55 -23.55 -10.73
N ALA A 174 8.31 -22.42 -11.39
CA ALA A 174 7.19 -22.19 -12.28
C ALA A 174 7.62 -21.30 -13.45
N VAL A 175 7.02 -21.51 -14.63
CA VAL A 175 7.26 -20.74 -15.85
C VAL A 175 6.57 -19.37 -15.77
N SER A 176 5.42 -19.29 -15.09
CA SER A 176 4.65 -18.04 -14.97
C SER A 176 3.71 -18.04 -13.77
N VAL A 177 3.19 -16.86 -13.43
CA VAL A 177 2.13 -16.71 -12.42
C VAL A 177 0.86 -17.46 -12.84
N ASP A 178 0.52 -17.43 -14.13
CA ASP A 178 -0.67 -18.11 -14.65
C ASP A 178 -0.56 -19.63 -14.49
N GLU A 179 0.64 -20.20 -14.58
CA GLU A 179 0.84 -21.63 -14.30
C GLU A 179 0.53 -21.97 -12.84
N LEU A 180 0.97 -21.16 -11.89
CA LEU A 180 0.71 -21.34 -10.45
C LEU A 180 -0.81 -21.37 -10.14
N ASP A 181 -1.62 -20.64 -10.90
CA ASP A 181 -3.08 -20.67 -10.76
C ASP A 181 -3.68 -22.03 -11.13
N HIS A 182 -3.09 -22.73 -12.10
CA HIS A 182 -3.60 -23.98 -12.65
C HIS A 182 -2.97 -25.23 -12.02
N MET A 183 -1.89 -25.08 -11.26
CA MET A 183 -1.26 -26.18 -10.51
C MET A 183 -2.26 -26.88 -9.57
N SER A 184 -2.12 -28.19 -9.44
CA SER A 184 -2.78 -28.97 -8.40
C SER A 184 -2.29 -28.55 -7.01
N PRO A 185 -3.04 -28.84 -5.93
CA PRO A 185 -2.60 -28.50 -4.58
C PRO A 185 -1.21 -29.07 -4.21
N VAL A 186 -0.87 -30.26 -4.70
CA VAL A 186 0.40 -30.93 -4.43
C VAL A 186 1.58 -30.24 -5.14
N GLU A 187 1.39 -29.86 -6.41
CA GLU A 187 2.39 -29.10 -7.17
C GLU A 187 2.59 -27.72 -6.53
N LEU A 188 1.51 -27.05 -6.18
CA LEU A 188 1.54 -25.73 -5.55
C LEU A 188 2.23 -25.76 -4.17
N GLU A 189 2.07 -26.84 -3.40
CA GLU A 189 2.81 -27.07 -2.16
C GLU A 189 4.31 -27.26 -2.40
N THR A 190 4.66 -28.06 -3.41
CA THR A 190 6.06 -28.33 -3.76
C THR A 190 6.78 -27.04 -4.15
N VAL A 191 6.15 -26.21 -4.99
CA VAL A 191 6.69 -24.90 -5.38
C VAL A 191 6.82 -23.98 -4.17
N PHE A 192 5.85 -24.00 -3.25
CA PHE A 192 5.94 -23.23 -2.02
C PHE A 192 7.16 -23.65 -1.19
N ASP A 193 7.33 -24.95 -0.92
CA ASP A 193 8.42 -25.44 -0.08
C ASP A 193 9.79 -25.06 -0.67
N GLN A 194 9.94 -25.18 -2.00
CA GLN A 194 11.16 -24.76 -2.71
C GLN A 194 11.39 -23.25 -2.66
N ALA A 195 10.37 -22.43 -2.98
CA ALA A 195 10.50 -20.98 -2.97
C ALA A 195 10.69 -20.41 -1.56
N PHE A 196 10.06 -21.03 -0.56
CA PHE A 196 10.17 -20.62 0.83
C PHE A 196 11.55 -20.96 1.40
N ASP A 197 12.12 -22.13 1.08
CA ASP A 197 13.48 -22.48 1.44
C ASP A 197 14.49 -21.45 0.90
N VAL A 198 14.39 -21.12 -0.39
CA VAL A 198 15.21 -20.06 -1.01
C VAL A 198 14.99 -18.70 -0.34
N LEU A 199 13.75 -18.31 -0.05
CA LEU A 199 13.48 -17.04 0.66
C LEU A 199 14.15 -17.00 2.03
N MET A 200 14.14 -18.11 2.76
CA MET A 200 14.66 -18.17 4.12
C MET A 200 16.19 -18.21 4.14
N HIS A 201 16.80 -18.98 3.24
CA HIS A 201 18.24 -19.25 3.24
C HIS A 201 19.02 -18.33 2.29
N ASP A 202 18.52 -18.11 1.08
CA ASP A 202 19.26 -17.54 -0.05
C ASP A 202 18.56 -16.32 -0.68
N SER A 203 17.78 -15.59 0.11
CA SER A 203 17.15 -14.37 -0.38
C SER A 203 18.20 -13.37 -0.90
N PRO A 204 17.93 -12.65 -2.00
CA PRO A 204 18.82 -11.60 -2.51
C PRO A 204 19.18 -10.51 -1.48
N ASP A 205 18.33 -10.31 -0.46
CA ASP A 205 18.54 -9.36 0.63
C ASP A 205 19.35 -9.98 1.82
N GLY A 206 19.84 -11.21 1.64
CA GLY A 206 20.53 -12.01 2.65
C GLY A 206 19.61 -12.96 3.42
N SER A 207 20.22 -13.96 4.04
CA SER A 207 19.51 -15.02 4.77
C SER A 207 18.62 -14.47 5.91
N LEU A 208 17.35 -14.89 5.90
CA LEU A 208 16.38 -14.54 6.94
C LEU A 208 16.53 -15.40 8.19
N VAL A 209 17.18 -16.57 8.07
CA VAL A 209 17.41 -17.49 9.18
C VAL A 209 18.87 -17.57 9.60
N GLY A 210 19.11 -17.96 10.85
CA GLY A 210 20.44 -18.12 11.43
C GLY A 210 20.51 -17.60 12.87
N ASP A 211 21.73 -17.51 13.39
CA ASP A 211 21.98 -17.17 14.80
C ASP A 211 22.22 -15.68 15.05
N ALA A 212 22.23 -14.85 13.99
CA ALA A 212 22.47 -13.42 14.16
C ALA A 212 21.22 -12.70 14.72
N PRO A 213 21.41 -11.58 15.46
CA PRO A 213 20.30 -10.75 15.92
C PRO A 213 19.36 -10.34 14.78
N GLY A 214 18.06 -10.61 14.94
CA GLY A 214 17.03 -10.31 13.94
C GLY A 214 16.78 -11.43 12.91
N GLN A 215 17.52 -12.54 12.97
CA GLN A 215 17.20 -13.73 12.18
C GLN A 215 16.15 -14.61 12.85
N LEU A 216 15.41 -15.31 11.99
CA LEU A 216 14.42 -16.30 12.39
C LEU A 216 15.10 -17.64 12.66
N ARG A 217 14.55 -18.40 13.62
CA ARG A 217 15.04 -19.74 13.92
C ARG A 217 14.58 -20.75 12.87
N PRO A 218 15.49 -21.53 12.25
CA PRO A 218 15.14 -22.55 11.25
C PRO A 218 14.11 -23.57 11.77
N GLU A 219 14.23 -24.01 13.03
CA GLU A 219 13.36 -25.09 13.56
C GLU A 219 11.87 -24.72 13.60
N LYS A 220 11.54 -23.43 13.53
CA LYS A 220 10.15 -22.93 13.59
C LYS A 220 9.62 -22.45 12.25
N MET A 221 10.34 -22.68 11.15
CA MET A 221 10.03 -22.14 9.82
C MET A 221 8.60 -22.40 9.36
N ALA A 222 8.13 -23.65 9.49
CA ALA A 222 6.78 -24.04 9.09
C ALA A 222 5.66 -23.28 9.85
N GLY A 223 5.96 -22.77 11.04
CA GLY A 223 4.99 -22.08 11.90
C GLY A 223 4.98 -20.55 11.74
N TYR A 224 5.91 -19.95 11.00
CA TYR A 224 5.96 -18.49 10.93
C TYR A 224 4.78 -17.90 10.16
N SER A 225 4.16 -16.89 10.75
CA SER A 225 3.18 -16.06 10.07
C SER A 225 3.83 -15.29 8.92
N TYR A 226 3.07 -14.99 7.87
CA TYR A 226 3.54 -14.06 6.83
C TYR A 226 3.87 -12.68 7.40
N GLY A 227 3.24 -12.27 8.51
CA GLY A 227 3.57 -11.03 9.21
C GLY A 227 4.99 -11.07 9.80
N THR A 228 5.37 -12.19 10.40
CA THR A 228 6.72 -12.41 10.95
C THR A 228 7.77 -12.41 9.85
N VAL A 229 7.53 -13.16 8.76
CA VAL A 229 8.45 -13.21 7.61
C VAL A 229 8.58 -11.83 6.95
N TYR A 230 7.48 -11.11 6.75
CA TYR A 230 7.51 -9.75 6.20
C TYR A 230 8.37 -8.80 7.05
N SER A 231 8.24 -8.87 8.38
CA SER A 231 9.05 -8.05 9.28
C SER A 231 10.53 -8.39 9.18
N ALA A 232 10.90 -9.67 9.10
CA ALA A 232 12.28 -10.10 8.91
C ALA A 232 12.84 -9.60 7.56
N MET A 233 12.09 -9.74 6.46
CA MET A 233 12.46 -9.19 5.14
C MET A 233 12.69 -7.68 5.21
N SER A 234 11.80 -6.94 5.87
CA SER A 234 11.88 -5.48 5.99
C SER A 234 13.09 -5.03 6.80
N GLN A 235 13.43 -5.76 7.87
CA GLN A 235 14.60 -5.48 8.70
C GLN A 235 15.89 -5.77 7.93
N ARG A 236 15.95 -6.90 7.21
CA ARG A 236 17.12 -7.25 6.40
C ARG A 236 17.40 -6.27 5.28
N LYS A 237 16.36 -5.86 4.55
CA LYS A 237 16.48 -4.84 3.52
C LYS A 237 17.04 -3.51 4.05
N ARG A 238 16.63 -3.10 5.26
CA ARG A 238 17.16 -1.88 5.90
C ARG A 238 18.62 -2.04 6.30
N LYS A 239 18.98 -3.14 6.96
CA LYS A 239 20.36 -3.40 7.36
C LYS A 239 21.30 -3.41 6.15
N ARG A 240 20.91 -4.04 5.05
CA ARG A 240 21.69 -4.04 3.80
C ARG A 240 21.91 -2.63 3.26
N ALA A 241 20.88 -1.78 3.28
CA ALA A 241 20.99 -0.39 2.86
C ALA A 241 21.92 0.41 3.80
N ASP A 242 21.85 0.18 5.11
CA ASP A 242 22.72 0.83 6.09
C ASP A 242 24.19 0.40 5.89
N ASP A 243 24.46 -0.89 5.66
CA ASP A 243 25.80 -1.43 5.38
C ASP A 243 26.38 -0.89 4.06
N GLU A 244 25.56 -0.81 2.99
CA GLU A 244 25.95 -0.24 1.69
C GLU A 244 26.29 1.26 1.77
N THR A 245 25.53 2.01 2.57
CA THR A 245 25.81 3.44 2.73
C THR A 245 27.05 3.62 3.64
N GLY A 246 27.17 2.82 4.71
CA GLY A 246 28.32 2.72 5.63
C GLY A 246 29.68 2.55 4.94
N GLY A 247 29.76 1.62 4.00
CA GLY A 247 31.00 1.36 3.25
C GLY A 247 31.39 2.46 2.26
N GLN A 248 30.49 3.39 1.94
CA GLN A 248 30.74 4.47 0.99
C GLN A 248 31.48 5.67 1.62
N TYR A 249 31.67 5.69 2.95
CA TYR A 249 32.37 6.76 3.66
C TYR A 249 33.73 6.32 4.27
N GLU A 250 34.18 5.09 4.01
CA GLU A 250 35.47 4.54 4.47
C GLU A 250 36.58 4.53 3.39
N LEU A 251 36.43 5.34 2.33
CA LEU A 251 37.44 5.59 1.29
C LEU A 251 37.77 7.08 1.18
#